data_AF-A0A8J6B3M7-F1
#
_entry.id   AF-A0A8J6B3M7-F1
#
_cell.length_a   1.000
_cell.length_b   1.000
_cell.length_c   1.000
_cell.angle_alpha   90.00
_cell.angle_beta   90.00
_cell.angle_gamma   90.00
#
_symmetry.space_group_name_H-M   'P 1'
#
loop_
_entity.id
_entity.type
_entity.pdbx_description
1 polymer ?
#
loop_
_entity_poly.entity_id
_entity_poly.type
_entity_poly.pdbx_seq_one_letter_code
_entity_poly.pdbx_strand_id
1 'polypeptide(L)'
;MNDELQENARETELELREQLDMANARVREAEKRVEAAQETVADYQQTIKKYRDLTAHLQEVNRELRNQQEASVEKEQQPSPEMFDFKIKFAETKAHAKAIEMELRKMEVNQANRHVSLLTSFMPDSFLRHGGDHDCILVLLLIPRLICKAELISKQAQEKFELSEASEEKTGMRGAVGEQMSFAAGLVYSLSLLQATLHKYEQ
;
A
#
# COMPACT_ATOMS: atom_id res chain seq x y z
N MET A 1 66.70 5.71 82.28
CA MET A 1 67.10 4.60 81.39
C MET A 1 66.22 3.37 81.53
N ASN A 2 66.12 2.70 82.70
CA ASN A 2 65.18 1.56 82.84
C ASN A 2 63.71 2.01 82.77
N ASP A 3 63.39 3.15 83.40
CA ASP A 3 62.02 3.70 83.39
C ASP A 3 61.60 4.22 82.00
N GLU A 4 62.53 4.80 81.23
CA GLU A 4 62.28 5.27 79.85
C GLU A 4 62.01 4.10 78.89
N LEU A 5 62.72 2.98 79.04
CA LEU A 5 62.46 1.75 78.28
C LEU A 5 61.09 1.15 78.64
N GLN A 6 60.68 1.26 79.91
CA GLN A 6 59.38 0.78 80.38
C GLN A 6 58.23 1.67 79.90
N GLU A 7 58.42 2.99 79.85
CA GLU A 7 57.48 3.94 79.23
C GLU A 7 57.31 3.69 77.73
N ASN A 8 58.40 3.57 76.96
CA ASN A 8 58.34 3.28 75.53
C ASN A 8 57.64 1.94 75.22
N ALA A 9 57.90 0.91 76.04
CA ALA A 9 57.22 -0.38 75.91
C ALA A 9 55.72 -0.27 76.17
N ARG A 10 55.33 0.53 77.18
CA ARG A 10 53.92 0.81 77.50
C ARG A 10 53.23 1.63 76.42
N GLU A 11 53.91 2.60 75.84
CA GLU A 11 53.40 3.41 74.72
C GLU A 11 53.19 2.54 73.47
N THR A 12 54.15 1.68 73.14
CA THR A 12 54.03 0.73 72.02
C THR A 12 52.89 -0.28 72.24
N GLU A 13 52.70 -0.76 73.47
CA GLU A 13 51.57 -1.64 73.83
C GLU A 13 50.23 -0.92 73.60
N LEU A 14 50.14 0.36 73.97
CA LEU A 14 48.95 1.18 73.78
C LEU A 14 48.67 1.39 72.28
N GLU A 15 49.68 1.75 71.49
CA GLU A 15 49.56 1.91 70.03
C GLU A 15 49.09 0.62 69.34
N LEU A 16 49.65 -0.55 69.74
CA LEU A 16 49.23 -1.84 69.19
C LEU A 16 47.79 -2.18 69.56
N ARG A 17 47.32 -1.79 70.76
CA ARG A 17 45.91 -1.94 71.15
C ARG A 17 44.99 -1.04 70.33
N GLU A 18 45.38 0.22 70.12
CA GLU A 18 44.63 1.13 69.26
C GLU A 18 44.56 0.63 67.80
N GLN A 19 45.66 0.12 67.27
CA GLN A 19 45.68 -0.50 65.93
C GLN A 19 44.77 -1.73 65.87
N LEU A 20 44.75 -2.56 66.92
CA LEU A 20 43.88 -3.73 67.01
C LEU A 20 42.40 -3.32 67.07
N ASP A 21 42.05 -2.29 67.84
CA ASP A 21 40.69 -1.74 67.90
C ASP A 21 40.25 -1.16 66.56
N MET A 22 41.14 -0.43 65.88
CA MET A 22 40.89 0.10 64.53
C MET A 22 40.72 -1.01 63.49
N ALA A 23 41.53 -2.08 63.56
CA ALA A 23 41.38 -3.25 62.70
C ALA A 23 40.06 -3.98 62.96
N ASN A 24 39.70 -4.19 64.23
CA ASN A 24 38.41 -4.77 64.62
C ASN A 24 37.23 -3.93 64.14
N ALA A 25 37.32 -2.60 64.20
CA ALA A 25 36.29 -1.70 63.67
C ALA A 25 36.15 -1.85 62.15
N ARG A 26 37.26 -1.92 61.40
CA ARG A 26 37.26 -2.16 59.95
C ARG A 26 36.66 -3.51 59.57
N VAL A 27 36.95 -4.56 60.35
CA VAL A 27 36.38 -5.91 60.15
C VAL A 27 34.86 -5.85 60.31
N ARG A 28 34.36 -5.27 61.40
CA ARG A 28 32.91 -5.12 61.63
C ARG A 28 32.22 -4.28 60.55
N GLU A 29 32.88 -3.24 60.06
CA GLU A 29 32.33 -2.43 58.97
C GLU A 29 32.28 -3.22 57.65
N ALA A 30 33.33 -3.99 57.34
CA ALA A 30 33.35 -4.87 56.18
C ALA A 30 32.26 -5.95 56.25
N GLU A 31 32.05 -6.57 57.42
CA GLU A 31 30.98 -7.54 57.66
C GLU A 31 29.59 -6.93 57.37
N LYS A 32 29.32 -5.72 57.89
CA LYS A 32 28.06 -5.01 57.59
C LYS A 32 27.87 -4.72 56.10
N ARG A 33 28.94 -4.36 55.39
CA ARG A 33 28.88 -4.15 53.93
C ARG A 33 28.59 -5.45 53.18
N VAL A 34 29.15 -6.57 53.64
CA VAL A 34 28.87 -7.90 53.08
C VAL A 34 27.42 -8.29 53.33
N GLU A 35 26.89 -8.09 54.53
CA GLU A 35 25.47 -8.36 54.85
C GLU A 35 24.52 -7.54 53.97
N ALA A 36 24.76 -6.22 53.81
CA ALA A 36 23.96 -5.37 52.95
C ALA A 36 24.03 -5.78 51.47
N ALA A 37 25.21 -6.21 51.00
CA ALA A 37 25.37 -6.73 49.64
C ALA A 37 24.61 -8.07 49.45
N GLN A 38 24.63 -8.95 50.46
CA GLN A 38 23.89 -10.22 50.42
C GLN A 38 22.38 -10.01 50.36
N GLU A 39 21.85 -9.05 51.13
CA GLU A 39 20.43 -8.65 51.06
C GLU A 39 20.07 -8.15 49.66
N THR A 40 20.89 -7.26 49.10
CA THR A 40 20.69 -6.73 47.73
C THR A 40 20.71 -7.85 46.67
N VAL A 41 21.61 -8.83 46.82
CA VAL A 41 21.67 -9.98 45.91
C VAL A 41 20.41 -10.85 46.04
N ALA A 42 19.88 -11.04 47.25
CA ALA A 42 18.64 -11.79 47.46
C ALA A 42 17.44 -11.11 46.78
N ASP A 43 17.33 -9.79 46.87
CA ASP A 43 16.29 -9.00 46.18
C ASP A 43 16.39 -9.13 44.66
N TYR A 44 17.61 -9.06 44.11
CA TYR A 44 17.85 -9.28 42.69
C TYR A 44 17.50 -10.70 42.26
N GLN A 45 17.82 -11.72 43.05
CA GLN A 45 17.43 -13.10 42.75
C GLN A 45 15.91 -13.27 42.73
N GLN A 46 15.19 -12.63 43.66
CA GLN A 46 13.72 -12.65 43.67
C GLN A 46 13.15 -11.94 42.44
N THR A 47 13.75 -10.83 42.03
CA THR A 47 13.37 -10.08 40.82
C THR A 47 13.60 -10.89 39.55
N ILE A 48 14.76 -11.55 39.42
CA ILE A 48 15.07 -12.44 38.31
C ILE A 48 14.05 -13.59 38.24
N LYS A 49 13.66 -14.16 39.37
CA LYS A 49 12.63 -15.21 39.42
C LYS A 49 11.30 -14.72 38.85
N LYS A 50 10.83 -13.54 39.27
CA LYS A 50 9.60 -12.92 38.73
C LYS A 50 9.68 -12.71 37.21
N TYR A 51 10.83 -12.25 36.70
CA TYR A 51 11.02 -12.10 35.25
C TYR A 51 11.00 -13.44 34.52
N ARG A 52 11.62 -14.49 35.07
CA ARG A 52 11.58 -15.83 34.49
C ARG A 52 10.15 -16.37 34.40
N ASP A 53 9.38 -16.24 35.48
CA ASP A 53 7.99 -16.67 35.53
C ASP A 53 7.14 -15.90 34.49
N LEU A 54 7.33 -14.58 34.38
CA LEU A 54 6.66 -13.76 33.37
C LEU A 54 7.04 -14.18 31.93
N THR A 55 8.32 -14.40 31.66
CA THR A 55 8.76 -14.83 30.32
C THR A 55 8.22 -16.20 29.95
N ALA A 56 8.17 -17.14 30.90
CA ALA A 56 7.57 -18.45 30.68
C ALA A 56 6.07 -18.32 30.38
N HIS A 57 5.36 -17.48 31.14
CA HIS A 57 3.94 -17.20 30.88
C HIS A 57 3.70 -16.56 29.51
N LEU A 58 4.50 -15.55 29.12
CA LEU A 58 4.39 -14.93 27.80
C LEU A 58 4.73 -15.90 26.66
N GLN A 59 5.67 -16.82 26.87
CA GLN A 59 5.98 -17.87 25.90
C GLN A 59 4.80 -18.85 25.74
N GLU A 60 4.14 -19.22 26.84
CA GLU A 60 2.95 -20.06 26.82
C GLU A 60 1.79 -19.37 26.09
N VAL A 61 1.50 -18.10 26.41
CA VAL A 61 0.46 -17.31 25.73
C VAL A 61 0.77 -17.16 24.24
N ASN A 62 2.03 -16.90 23.85
CA ASN A 62 2.40 -16.84 22.44
C ASN A 62 2.23 -18.19 21.73
N ARG A 63 2.55 -19.30 22.41
CA ARG A 63 2.32 -20.64 21.88
C ARG A 63 0.83 -20.91 21.70
N GLU A 64 0.00 -20.54 22.67
CA GLU A 64 -1.46 -20.67 22.56
C GLU A 64 -2.04 -19.82 21.43
N LEU A 65 -1.61 -18.57 21.28
CA LEU A 65 -2.03 -17.70 20.19
C LEU A 65 -1.61 -18.25 18.83
N ARG A 66 -0.37 -18.77 18.71
CA ARG A 66 0.09 -19.45 17.50
C ARG A 66 -0.74 -20.70 17.20
N ASN A 67 -1.02 -21.53 18.21
CA ASN A 67 -1.84 -22.72 18.04
C ASN A 67 -3.29 -22.35 17.67
N GLN A 68 -3.86 -21.27 18.21
CA GLN A 68 -5.19 -20.78 17.81
C GLN A 68 -5.19 -20.24 16.38
N GLN A 69 -4.12 -19.58 15.96
CA GLN A 69 -3.94 -19.12 14.59
C GLN A 69 -3.77 -20.30 13.64
N GLU A 70 -2.94 -21.30 13.98
CA GLU A 70 -2.78 -22.54 13.22
C GLU A 70 -4.09 -23.35 13.17
N ALA A 71 -4.85 -23.46 14.26
CA ALA A 71 -6.18 -24.08 14.27
C ALA A 71 -7.23 -23.29 13.47
N SER A 72 -7.05 -21.97 13.33
CA SER A 72 -7.87 -21.14 12.44
C SER A 72 -7.46 -21.37 10.97
N VAL A 73 -6.17 -21.51 10.69
CA VAL A 73 -5.62 -21.81 9.35
C VAL A 73 -5.92 -23.26 8.91
N GLU A 74 -5.94 -24.23 9.82
CA GLU A 74 -6.34 -25.61 9.53
C GLU A 74 -7.85 -25.71 9.25
N LYS A 75 -8.67 -24.83 9.84
CA LYS A 75 -10.08 -24.66 9.42
C LYS A 75 -10.21 -24.02 8.03
N GLU A 76 -9.22 -23.25 7.59
CA GLU A 76 -9.13 -22.71 6.21
C GLU A 76 -8.53 -23.72 5.19
N GLN A 77 -8.01 -24.87 5.64
CA GLN A 77 -7.57 -25.97 4.75
C GLN A 77 -8.70 -26.92 4.34
N GLN A 78 -9.92 -26.76 4.88
CA GLN A 78 -11.12 -27.13 4.14
C GLN A 78 -11.43 -26.00 3.15
N PRO A 79 -11.79 -26.28 1.88
CA PRO A 79 -12.00 -25.24 0.89
C PRO A 79 -13.28 -24.48 1.22
N SER A 80 -13.19 -23.45 2.06
CA SER A 80 -14.19 -22.39 2.16
C SER A 80 -13.75 -21.25 1.25
N PRO A 81 -14.54 -20.87 0.22
CA PRO A 81 -14.29 -19.67 -0.55
C PRO A 81 -14.50 -18.46 0.39
N GLU A 82 -13.96 -17.30 0.03
CA GLU A 82 -14.09 -16.03 0.77
C GLU A 82 -12.96 -15.71 1.75
N MET A 83 -11.71 -15.82 1.29
CA MET A 83 -10.82 -14.67 1.57
C MET A 83 -11.48 -13.45 0.92
N PHE A 84 -12.04 -12.57 1.74
CA PHE A 84 -12.60 -11.30 1.32
C PHE A 84 -11.46 -10.43 0.77
N ASP A 85 -11.17 -10.62 -0.52
CA ASP A 85 -10.16 -9.87 -1.24
C ASP A 85 -10.68 -8.43 -1.39
N PHE A 86 -10.28 -7.58 -0.45
CA PHE A 86 -10.66 -6.17 -0.42
C PHE A 86 -10.33 -5.45 -1.73
N LYS A 87 -9.32 -5.90 -2.50
CA LYS A 87 -9.03 -5.32 -3.82
C LYS A 87 -10.05 -5.77 -4.86
N ILE A 88 -10.48 -7.03 -4.84
CA ILE A 88 -11.57 -7.52 -5.69
C ILE A 88 -12.88 -6.84 -5.30
N LYS A 89 -13.23 -6.76 -4.01
CA LYS A 89 -14.44 -6.07 -3.53
C LYS A 89 -14.44 -4.58 -3.85
N PHE A 90 -13.29 -3.91 -3.75
CA PHE A 90 -13.16 -2.50 -4.15
C PHE A 90 -13.27 -2.32 -5.67
N ALA A 91 -12.64 -3.19 -6.46
CA ALA A 91 -12.76 -3.19 -7.91
C ALA A 91 -14.20 -3.51 -8.36
N GLU A 92 -14.87 -4.46 -7.71
CA GLU A 92 -16.27 -4.84 -7.87
C GLU A 92 -17.17 -3.65 -7.56
N THR A 93 -16.97 -2.98 -6.41
CA THR A 93 -17.74 -1.78 -6.03
C THR A 93 -17.52 -0.63 -7.03
N LYS A 94 -16.28 -0.41 -7.48
CA LYS A 94 -15.96 0.61 -8.50
C LYS A 94 -16.57 0.25 -9.86
N ALA A 95 -16.58 -1.03 -10.23
CA ALA A 95 -17.24 -1.51 -11.43
C ALA A 95 -18.75 -1.35 -11.35
N HIS A 96 -19.37 -1.63 -10.20
CA HIS A 96 -20.79 -1.38 -9.96
C HIS A 96 -21.14 0.11 -10.03
N ALA A 97 -20.34 0.98 -9.41
CA ALA A 97 -20.52 2.43 -9.53
C ALA A 97 -20.44 2.89 -11.00
N LYS A 98 -19.44 2.42 -11.75
CA LYS A 98 -19.31 2.71 -13.18
C LYS A 98 -20.48 2.14 -14.00
N ALA A 99 -21.00 0.96 -13.64
CA ALA A 99 -22.16 0.36 -14.30
C ALA A 99 -23.42 1.21 -14.09
N ILE A 100 -23.66 1.68 -12.85
CA ILE A 100 -24.75 2.60 -12.54
C ILE A 100 -24.61 3.90 -13.33
N GLU A 101 -23.41 4.49 -13.35
CA GLU A 101 -23.13 5.71 -14.14
C GLU A 101 -23.43 5.50 -15.64
N MET A 102 -23.04 4.34 -16.20
CA MET A 102 -23.30 4.02 -17.60
C MET A 102 -24.80 3.82 -17.90
N GLU A 103 -25.57 3.21 -16.99
CA GLU A 103 -27.02 3.11 -17.16
C GLU A 103 -27.72 4.47 -17.02
N LEU A 104 -27.24 5.35 -16.13
CA LEU A 104 -27.74 6.73 -16.05
C LEU A 104 -27.45 7.51 -17.35
N ARG A 105 -26.23 7.44 -17.88
CA ARG A 105 -25.90 8.06 -19.19
C ARG A 105 -26.75 7.50 -20.32
N LYS A 106 -27.02 6.20 -20.33
CA LYS A 106 -27.89 5.55 -21.32
C LYS A 106 -29.34 6.04 -21.21
N MET A 107 -29.85 6.20 -19.99
CA MET A 107 -31.15 6.82 -19.75
C MET A 107 -31.19 8.27 -20.26
N GLU A 108 -30.16 9.09 -19.98
CA GLU A 108 -30.06 10.47 -20.47
C GLU A 108 -30.05 10.53 -22.01
N VAL A 109 -29.27 9.68 -22.67
CA VAL A 109 -29.25 9.56 -24.13
C VAL A 109 -30.63 9.16 -24.68
N ASN A 110 -31.32 8.21 -24.04
CA ASN A 110 -32.67 7.80 -24.44
C ASN A 110 -33.67 8.95 -24.29
N GLN A 111 -33.59 9.72 -23.21
CA GLN A 111 -34.44 10.89 -23.00
C GLN A 111 -34.14 11.99 -24.02
N ALA A 112 -32.87 12.28 -24.31
CA ALA A 112 -32.46 13.24 -25.32
C ALA A 112 -32.96 12.84 -26.72
N ASN A 113 -32.82 11.56 -27.10
CA ASN A 113 -33.34 11.03 -28.36
C ASN A 113 -34.87 11.15 -28.43
N ARG A 114 -35.58 10.85 -27.33
CA ARG A 114 -37.02 11.01 -27.27
C ARG A 114 -37.44 12.47 -27.38
N HIS A 115 -36.73 13.38 -26.72
CA HIS A 115 -36.95 14.80 -26.80
C HIS A 115 -36.77 15.32 -28.24
N VAL A 116 -35.67 14.96 -28.91
CA VAL A 116 -35.45 15.29 -30.33
C VAL A 116 -36.56 14.71 -31.22
N SER A 117 -36.99 13.48 -30.99
CA SER A 117 -38.09 12.86 -31.74
C SER A 117 -39.41 13.63 -31.57
N LEU A 118 -39.72 14.08 -30.35
CA LEU A 118 -40.90 14.90 -30.09
C LEU A 118 -40.79 16.26 -30.78
N LEU A 119 -39.65 16.94 -30.67
CA LEU A 119 -39.42 18.22 -31.36
C LEU A 119 -39.53 18.08 -32.88
N THR A 120 -38.99 16.99 -33.42
CA THR A 120 -39.03 16.69 -34.85
C THR A 120 -40.47 16.50 -35.35
N SER A 121 -41.40 16.03 -34.49
CA SER A 121 -42.82 15.91 -34.85
C SER A 121 -43.54 17.25 -35.05
N PHE A 122 -42.95 18.36 -34.58
CA PHE A 122 -43.46 19.71 -34.83
C PHE A 122 -42.84 20.35 -36.08
N MET A 123 -41.89 19.69 -36.74
CA MET A 123 -41.24 20.21 -37.94
C MET A 123 -42.07 19.93 -39.20
N PRO A 124 -42.07 20.82 -40.20
CA PRO A 124 -42.81 20.63 -41.45
C PRO A 124 -42.21 19.51 -42.32
N ASP A 125 -43.01 18.91 -43.20
CA ASP A 125 -42.55 17.84 -44.11
C ASP A 125 -41.39 18.27 -45.03
N SER A 126 -41.26 19.57 -45.33
CA SER A 126 -40.13 20.12 -46.09
C SER A 126 -38.80 19.96 -45.37
N PHE A 127 -38.79 19.98 -44.05
CA PHE A 127 -37.59 19.77 -43.22
C PHE A 127 -37.13 18.30 -43.28
N LEU A 128 -38.08 17.36 -43.30
CA LEU A 128 -37.84 15.91 -43.26
C LEU A 128 -37.65 15.26 -44.64
N ARG A 129 -37.97 15.97 -45.72
CA ARG A 129 -37.75 15.48 -47.08
C ARG A 129 -36.26 15.23 -47.31
N HIS A 130 -35.94 14.21 -48.11
CA HIS A 130 -34.56 13.93 -48.49
C HIS A 130 -33.88 15.17 -49.13
N GLY A 131 -32.68 15.50 -48.66
CA GLY A 131 -31.97 16.73 -49.02
C GLY A 131 -32.51 17.99 -48.34
N GLY A 132 -33.44 17.86 -47.39
CA GLY A 132 -33.92 18.94 -46.52
C GLY A 132 -32.97 19.21 -45.35
N ASP A 133 -33.32 20.20 -44.53
CA ASP A 133 -32.48 20.68 -43.43
C ASP A 133 -32.15 19.60 -42.39
N HIS A 134 -33.01 18.59 -42.23
CA HIS A 134 -32.72 17.44 -41.36
C HIS A 134 -31.45 16.70 -41.80
N ASP A 135 -31.30 16.44 -43.10
CA ASP A 135 -30.11 15.78 -43.66
C ASP A 135 -28.88 16.69 -43.49
N CYS A 136 -29.03 18.01 -43.63
CA CYS A 136 -27.94 18.96 -43.36
C CYS A 136 -27.46 18.89 -41.90
N ILE A 137 -28.37 18.81 -40.93
CA ILE A 137 -28.02 18.63 -39.51
C ILE A 137 -27.27 17.32 -39.29
N LEU A 138 -27.70 16.22 -39.95
CA LEU A 138 -27.01 14.94 -39.86
C LEU A 138 -25.58 15.02 -40.42
N VAL A 139 -25.37 15.75 -41.52
CA VAL A 139 -24.04 16.00 -42.10
C VAL A 139 -23.18 16.85 -41.16
N LEU A 140 -23.74 17.90 -40.55
CA LEU A 140 -23.03 18.71 -39.56
C LEU A 140 -22.60 17.88 -38.34
N LEU A 141 -23.45 16.97 -37.87
CA LEU A 141 -23.12 16.06 -36.77
C LEU A 141 -22.16 14.93 -37.20
N LEU A 142 -22.07 14.61 -38.48
CA LEU A 142 -21.22 13.53 -38.99
C LEU A 142 -19.73 13.84 -38.77
N ILE A 143 -19.31 15.08 -39.02
CA ILE A 143 -17.91 15.52 -38.89
C ILE A 143 -17.35 15.29 -37.46
N PRO A 144 -17.94 15.86 -36.39
CA PRO A 144 -17.45 15.63 -35.03
C PRO A 144 -17.58 14.16 -34.60
N ARG A 145 -18.59 13.42 -35.08
CA ARG A 145 -18.69 11.97 -34.84
C ARG A 145 -17.53 11.20 -35.46
N LEU A 146 -17.12 11.55 -36.68
CA LEU A 146 -15.99 10.89 -37.35
C LEU A 146 -14.66 11.23 -36.67
N ILE A 147 -14.46 12.48 -36.24
CA ILE A 147 -13.29 12.90 -35.46
C ILE A 147 -13.17 12.07 -34.18
N CYS A 148 -14.25 12.02 -33.39
CA CYS A 148 -14.29 11.28 -32.13
C CYS A 148 -14.06 9.78 -32.32
N LYS A 149 -14.68 9.17 -33.34
CA LYS A 149 -14.48 7.75 -33.66
C LYS A 149 -13.04 7.45 -34.08
N ALA A 150 -12.44 8.30 -34.92
CA ALA A 150 -11.05 8.15 -35.33
C ALA A 150 -10.10 8.28 -34.13
N GLU A 151 -10.40 9.17 -33.18
CA GLU A 151 -9.60 9.36 -31.96
C GLU A 151 -9.66 8.12 -31.07
N LEU A 152 -10.86 7.59 -30.86
CA LEU A 152 -11.08 6.40 -30.03
C LEU A 152 -10.34 5.19 -30.61
N ILE A 153 -10.45 4.96 -31.92
CA ILE A 153 -9.75 3.86 -32.60
C ILE A 153 -8.24 4.06 -32.53
N SER A 154 -7.76 5.31 -32.73
CA SER A 154 -6.34 5.62 -32.67
C SER A 154 -5.76 5.34 -31.27
N LYS A 155 -6.44 5.80 -30.20
CA LYS A 155 -6.02 5.52 -28.81
C LYS A 155 -6.00 4.03 -28.52
N GLN A 156 -7.05 3.30 -28.92
CA GLN A 156 -7.12 1.85 -28.72
C GLN A 156 -6.02 1.10 -29.48
N ALA A 157 -5.69 1.54 -30.70
CA ALA A 157 -4.61 0.97 -31.48
C ALA A 157 -3.24 1.27 -30.85
N GLN A 158 -3.01 2.49 -30.37
CA GLN A 158 -1.78 2.87 -29.69
C GLN A 158 -1.56 2.07 -28.39
N GLU A 159 -2.60 1.88 -27.58
CA GLU A 159 -2.53 1.06 -26.36
C GLU A 159 -2.30 -0.41 -26.68
N LYS A 160 -3.08 -0.99 -27.61
CA LYS A 160 -3.00 -2.42 -27.95
C LYS A 160 -1.63 -2.83 -28.52
N PHE A 161 -1.00 -1.92 -29.27
CA PHE A 161 0.27 -2.17 -29.94
C PHE A 161 1.43 -1.41 -29.28
N GLU A 162 1.25 -0.80 -28.11
CA GLU A 162 2.29 -0.07 -27.36
C GLU A 162 3.10 0.91 -28.23
N LEU A 163 2.41 1.66 -29.10
CA LEU A 163 3.05 2.56 -30.06
C LEU A 163 3.56 3.87 -29.42
N SER A 164 3.35 4.06 -28.11
CA SER A 164 3.50 5.34 -27.41
C SER A 164 4.76 5.48 -26.54
N GLU A 165 5.69 4.53 -26.56
CA GLU A 165 6.99 4.72 -25.91
C GLU A 165 8.10 4.80 -26.96
N ALA A 166 8.96 5.80 -26.80
CA ALA A 166 10.16 5.97 -27.60
C ALA A 166 10.86 4.61 -27.73
N SER A 167 11.11 4.22 -28.98
CA SER A 167 11.73 2.96 -29.38
C SER A 167 13.10 2.74 -28.72
N GLU A 168 13.14 2.40 -27.44
CA GLU A 168 14.29 1.75 -26.83
C GLU A 168 14.31 0.33 -27.37
N GLU A 169 15.14 0.13 -28.40
CA GLU A 169 15.67 -1.15 -28.88
C GLU A 169 14.78 -2.38 -28.63
N LYS A 170 13.56 -2.41 -29.20
CA LYS A 170 12.75 -3.63 -29.27
C LYS A 170 13.46 -4.64 -30.19
N THR A 171 14.34 -5.44 -29.59
CA THR A 171 15.04 -6.57 -30.20
C THR A 171 13.99 -7.59 -30.64
N GLY A 172 13.67 -7.62 -31.95
CA GLY A 172 12.65 -8.52 -32.49
C GLY A 172 11.68 -7.94 -33.52
N MET A 173 11.98 -6.80 -34.16
CA MET A 173 11.12 -6.21 -35.21
C MET A 173 11.04 -7.03 -36.53
N ARG A 174 11.68 -8.19 -36.63
CA ARG A 174 11.60 -9.05 -37.83
C ARG A 174 10.53 -10.14 -37.65
N GLY A 175 9.62 -10.25 -38.63
CA GLY A 175 8.56 -11.26 -38.66
C GLY A 175 7.16 -10.67 -38.39
N ALA A 176 6.20 -11.54 -38.09
CA ALA A 176 4.77 -11.18 -37.98
C ALA A 176 4.47 -10.06 -36.96
N VAL A 177 5.26 -9.96 -35.88
CA VAL A 177 5.10 -8.91 -34.86
C VAL A 177 5.47 -7.53 -35.43
N GLY A 178 6.56 -7.43 -36.20
CA GLY A 178 6.95 -6.18 -36.86
C GLY A 178 5.95 -5.73 -37.91
N GLU A 179 5.37 -6.66 -38.68
CA GLU A 179 4.32 -6.36 -39.66
C GLU A 179 3.04 -5.83 -39.01
N GLN A 180 2.60 -6.44 -37.90
CA GLN A 180 1.45 -5.96 -37.13
C GLN A 180 1.67 -4.56 -36.57
N MET A 181 2.87 -4.28 -36.04
CA MET A 181 3.24 -2.96 -35.52
C MET A 181 3.30 -1.91 -36.63
N SER A 182 3.87 -2.26 -37.78
CA SER A 182 3.92 -1.38 -38.97
C SER A 182 2.52 -1.07 -39.49
N PHE A 183 1.65 -2.08 -39.57
CA PHE A 183 0.25 -1.89 -39.95
C PHE A 183 -0.49 -0.99 -38.94
N ALA A 184 -0.32 -1.22 -37.65
CA ALA A 184 -0.94 -0.40 -36.60
C ALA A 184 -0.46 1.06 -36.64
N ALA A 185 0.83 1.28 -36.84
CA ALA A 185 1.39 2.62 -37.04
C ALA A 185 0.83 3.30 -38.31
N GLY A 186 0.71 2.55 -39.42
CA GLY A 186 0.09 3.05 -40.66
C GLY A 186 -1.40 3.38 -40.50
N LEU A 187 -2.15 2.58 -39.73
CA LEU A 187 -3.54 2.84 -39.38
C LEU A 187 -3.67 4.12 -38.53
N VAL A 188 -2.86 4.25 -37.47
CA VAL A 188 -2.84 5.45 -36.61
C VAL A 188 -2.47 6.70 -37.40
N TYR A 189 -1.51 6.61 -38.31
CA TYR A 189 -1.14 7.70 -39.20
C TYR A 189 -2.30 8.10 -40.12
N SER A 190 -2.95 7.12 -40.75
CA SER A 190 -4.10 7.36 -41.64
C SER A 190 -5.28 7.98 -40.90
N LEU A 191 -5.56 7.53 -39.67
CA LEU A 191 -6.59 8.10 -38.80
C LEU A 191 -6.24 9.52 -38.37
N SER A 192 -4.98 9.80 -38.03
CA SER A 192 -4.50 11.14 -37.71
C SER A 192 -4.64 12.09 -38.91
N LEU A 193 -4.34 11.62 -40.13
CA LEU A 193 -4.50 12.40 -41.36
C LEU A 193 -5.98 12.69 -41.65
N LEU A 194 -6.84 11.70 -41.47
CA LEU A 194 -8.29 11.87 -41.58
C LEU A 194 -8.78 12.92 -40.57
N GLN A 195 -8.37 12.81 -39.30
CA GLN A 195 -8.71 13.80 -38.28
C GLN A 195 -8.22 15.20 -38.65
N ALA A 196 -6.96 15.37 -39.06
CA ALA A 196 -6.43 16.67 -39.47
C ALA A 196 -7.18 17.27 -40.66
N THR A 197 -7.74 16.42 -41.53
CA THR A 197 -8.60 16.87 -42.63
C THR A 197 -9.98 17.26 -42.14
N LEU A 198 -10.60 16.46 -41.27
CA LEU A 198 -11.95 16.70 -40.73
C LEU A 198 -12.02 17.95 -39.84
N HIS A 199 -10.99 18.23 -39.03
CA HIS A 199 -10.94 19.45 -38.19
C HIS A 199 -10.93 20.75 -39.02
N LYS A 200 -10.56 20.72 -40.30
CA LYS A 200 -10.67 21.89 -41.19
C LYS A 200 -12.12 22.27 -41.50
N TYR A 201 -13.05 21.34 -41.26
CA TYR A 201 -14.48 21.52 -41.49
C TYR A 201 -15.27 21.67 -40.19
N GLU A 202 -14.59 21.65 -39.03
CA GLU A 202 -15.18 21.98 -37.74
C GLU A 202 -15.22 23.52 -37.64
N GLN A 203 -16.42 24.09 -37.63
CA GLN A 203 -16.66 25.54 -37.48
C GLN A 203 -16.73 25.94 -36.01
#